data_AF-A0A170XDL4-F1
#
_entry.id   AF-A0A170XDL4-F1
#
_cell.length_a   1.000
_cell.length_b   1.000
_cell.length_c   1.000
_cell.angle_alpha   90.00
_cell.angle_beta   90.00
_cell.angle_gamma   90.00
#
_symmetry.space_group_name_H-M   'P 1'
#
loop_
_entity.id
_entity.type
_entity.pdbx_description
1 polymer ?
#
loop_
_entity_poly.entity_id
_entity_poly.type
_entity_poly.pdbx_seq_one_letter_code
_entity_poly.pdbx_strand_id
1 'polypeptide(L)'
;MGLVTQEPDLFNCSIKDNIAYGALHTHITDQDITQAAKTANIHDFICSLPEGYNTMCGDRGTQLSGGQKQRIAIARAIVRKPKILLLDEAT
;
A
#
# COMPACT_ATOMS: atom_id res chain seq x y z
N MET A 1 8.76 4.27 -12.72
CA MET A 1 8.06 2.97 -12.88
C MET A 1 7.66 2.50 -11.49
N GLY A 2 6.50 1.85 -11.37
CA GLY A 2 6.10 1.12 -10.17
C GLY A 2 6.15 -0.39 -10.44
N LEU A 3 6.58 -1.18 -9.46
CA LEU A 3 6.63 -2.64 -9.54
C LEU A 3 5.83 -3.20 -8.36
N VAL A 4 4.99 -4.19 -8.62
CA VAL A 4 4.29 -4.98 -7.60
C VAL A 4 4.61 -6.45 -7.84
N THR A 5 5.16 -7.12 -6.83
CA THR A 5 5.50 -8.55 -6.86
C THR A 5 4.34 -9.43 -6.40
N GLN A 6 4.35 -10.72 -6.78
CA GLN A 6 3.34 -11.71 -6.42
C GLN A 6 3.14 -11.87 -4.90
N GLU A 7 4.24 -11.91 -4.14
CA GLU A 7 4.25 -11.83 -2.68
C GLU A 7 4.87 -10.50 -2.24
N PRO A 8 4.07 -9.44 -2.08
CA PRO A 8 4.62 -8.17 -1.66
C PRO A 8 4.89 -8.19 -0.16
N ASP A 9 6.15 -8.01 0.21
CA ASP A 9 6.54 -7.75 1.58
C ASP A 9 6.11 -6.33 1.99
N LEU A 10 5.43 -6.26 3.14
CA LEU A 10 5.18 -5.01 3.83
C LEU A 10 6.26 -4.78 4.88
N PHE A 11 6.64 -3.52 5.07
CA PHE A 11 7.52 -3.15 6.16
C PHE A 11 6.76 -3.23 7.49
N ASN A 12 7.47 -3.53 8.57
CA ASN A 12 6.92 -3.53 9.93
C ASN A 12 6.71 -2.09 10.44
N CYS A 13 5.75 -1.40 9.82
CA CYS A 13 5.30 -0.05 10.14
C CYS A 13 3.79 0.06 9.85
N SER A 14 3.23 1.26 9.99
CA SER A 14 1.81 1.50 9.75
C SER A 14 1.43 1.27 8.27
N ILE A 15 0.14 1.06 8.00
CA ILE A 15 -0.38 1.03 6.62
C ILE A 15 -0.07 2.34 5.90
N LYS A 16 -0.22 3.48 6.58
CA LYS A 16 0.12 4.81 6.07
C LYS A 16 1.57 4.86 5.58
N ASP A 17 2.51 4.47 6.42
CA ASP A 17 3.94 4.50 6.12
C ASP A 17 4.30 3.54 4.99
N ASN A 18 3.67 2.36 4.99
CA ASN A 18 3.82 1.39 3.91
C ASN A 18 3.41 1.98 2.55
N ILE A 19 2.30 2.72 2.48
CA ILE A 19 1.88 3.38 1.23
C ILE A 19 2.85 4.53 0.91
N ALA A 20 3.14 5.38 1.88
CA ALA A 20 4.03 6.54 1.77
C ALA A 20 5.43 6.19 1.24
N TYR A 21 5.93 4.98 1.56
CA TYR A 21 7.22 4.49 1.11
C TYR A 21 7.40 4.48 -0.41
N GLY A 22 6.31 4.46 -1.18
CA GLY A 22 6.35 4.57 -2.63
C GLY A 22 6.85 5.92 -3.16
N ALA A 23 6.83 6.97 -2.34
CA ALA A 23 7.11 8.35 -2.73
C ALA A 23 7.99 9.10 -1.71
N LEU A 24 8.99 8.43 -1.11
CA LEU A 24 9.90 9.03 -0.10
C LEU A 24 10.61 10.32 -0.54
N HIS A 25 10.80 10.53 -1.85
CA HIS A 25 11.46 11.72 -2.40
C HIS A 25 10.47 12.79 -2.87
N THR A 26 9.21 12.71 -2.47
CA THR A 26 8.15 13.63 -2.90
C THR A 26 7.30 13.99 -1.70
N HIS A 27 6.94 15.27 -1.60
CA HIS A 27 6.00 15.71 -0.57
C HIS A 27 4.63 15.12 -0.89
N ILE A 28 4.20 14.13 -0.11
CA ILE A 28 2.89 13.48 -0.22
C ILE A 28 2.01 13.90 0.95
N THR A 29 0.74 14.11 0.67
CA THR A 29 -0.25 14.45 1.70
C THR A 29 -1.02 13.21 2.15
N ASP A 30 -1.69 13.29 3.28
CA ASP A 30 -2.62 12.24 3.74
C ASP A 30 -3.76 12.02 2.74
N GLN A 31 -4.12 13.05 1.98
CA GLN A 31 -5.09 12.96 0.90
C GLN A 31 -4.54 12.13 -0.27
N ASP A 32 -3.28 12.27 -0.65
CA ASP A 32 -2.66 11.45 -1.70
C ASP A 32 -2.62 9.96 -1.28
N ILE A 33 -2.28 9.68 -0.02
CA ILE A 33 -2.29 8.33 0.54
C ILE A 33 -3.70 7.74 0.50
N THR A 34 -4.70 8.53 0.92
CA THR A 34 -6.10 8.13 0.90
C THR A 34 -6.57 7.84 -0.53
N GLN A 35 -6.19 8.70 -1.49
CA GLN A 35 -6.55 8.52 -2.90
C GLN A 35 -5.89 7.27 -3.51
N ALA A 36 -4.63 6.99 -3.17
CA ALA A 36 -3.93 5.78 -3.60
C ALA A 36 -4.61 4.52 -3.04
N ALA A 37 -4.99 4.53 -1.75
CA ALA A 37 -5.72 3.43 -1.11
C ALA A 37 -7.13 3.21 -1.69
N LYS A 38 -7.83 4.28 -2.07
CA LYS A 38 -9.12 4.18 -2.79
C LYS A 38 -8.94 3.57 -4.17
N THR A 39 -7.92 4.01 -4.91
CA THR A 39 -7.60 3.47 -6.24
C THR A 39 -7.23 1.99 -6.17
N ALA A 40 -6.51 1.57 -5.13
CA ALA A 40 -6.17 0.18 -4.87
C ALA A 40 -7.32 -0.64 -4.21
N ASN A 41 -8.50 -0.04 -4.04
CA ASN A 41 -9.69 -0.67 -3.46
C ASN A 41 -9.40 -1.34 -2.10
N ILE A 42 -8.72 -0.61 -1.20
CA ILE A 42 -8.39 -1.04 0.17
C ILE A 42 -8.81 -0.02 1.24
N HIS A 43 -9.23 1.18 0.84
CA HIS A 43 -9.62 2.26 1.74
C HIS A 43 -10.68 1.83 2.77
N ASP A 44 -11.79 1.24 2.31
CA ASP A 44 -12.91 0.88 3.20
C ASP A 44 -12.50 -0.18 4.23
N PHE A 45 -11.64 -1.13 3.83
CA PHE A 45 -11.04 -2.08 4.76
C PHE A 45 -10.17 -1.35 5.79
N ILE A 46 -9.27 -0.45 5.36
CA ILE A 46 -8.43 0.32 6.28
C ILE A 46 -9.30 1.09 7.27
N CYS A 47 -10.36 1.77 6.81
CA CYS A 47 -11.29 2.50 7.65
C CYS A 47 -12.11 1.62 8.61
N SER A 48 -12.24 0.32 8.32
CA SER A 48 -12.90 -0.64 9.23
C SER A 48 -12.00 -1.09 10.38
N LEU A 49 -10.69 -0.85 10.30
CA LEU A 49 -9.74 -1.21 11.36
C LEU A 49 -9.82 -0.20 12.52
N PRO A 50 -9.64 -0.63 13.78
CA PRO A 50 -9.71 0.27 14.94
C PRO A 50 -8.77 1.48 14.85
N GLU A 51 -7.55 1.27 14.33
CA GLU A 51 -6.52 2.31 14.19
C GLU A 51 -6.47 2.92 12.78
N GLY A 52 -7.36 2.49 11.88
CA GLY A 52 -7.41 2.99 10.51
C GLY A 52 -6.06 2.84 9.79
N TYR A 53 -5.61 3.93 9.18
CA TYR A 53 -4.31 4.03 8.50
C TYR A 53 -3.09 3.88 9.43
N ASN A 54 -3.27 4.08 10.74
CA ASN A 54 -2.20 3.90 11.72
C ASN A 54 -2.06 2.43 12.17
N THR A 55 -2.92 1.53 11.68
CA THR A 55 -2.81 0.09 11.96
C THR A 55 -1.44 -0.41 11.53
N MET A 56 -0.77 -1.14 12.42
CA MET A 56 0.53 -1.75 12.17
C MET A 56 0.38 -2.99 11.30
N CYS A 57 1.17 -3.10 10.22
CA CYS A 57 1.15 -4.28 9.36
C CYS A 57 1.76 -5.53 10.03
N GLY A 58 2.63 -5.32 11.03
CA GLY A 58 3.45 -6.37 11.64
C GLY A 58 4.59 -6.84 10.73
N ASP A 59 5.39 -7.79 11.20
CA ASP A 59 6.49 -8.35 10.41
C ASP A 59 5.96 -8.93 9.09
N ARG A 60 6.44 -8.39 7.97
CA ARG A 60 6.05 -8.76 6.60
C ARG A 60 4.53 -8.74 6.33
N GLY A 61 3.76 -7.93 7.08
CA GLY A 61 2.31 -7.88 6.88
C GLY A 61 1.56 -9.11 7.39
N THR A 62 2.12 -9.87 8.34
CA THR A 62 1.54 -11.13 8.88
C THR A 62 0.12 -11.00 9.41
N GLN A 63 -0.34 -9.79 9.76
CA GLN A 63 -1.70 -9.53 10.23
C GLN A 63 -2.72 -9.34 9.09
N LEU A 64 -2.28 -9.44 7.83
CA LEU A 64 -3.07 -9.16 6.64
C LEU A 64 -3.11 -10.38 5.71
N SER A 65 -4.28 -10.62 5.11
CA SER A 65 -4.42 -11.60 4.03
C SER A 65 -3.54 -11.25 2.83
N GLY A 66 -3.22 -12.25 1.99
CA GLY A 66 -2.45 -12.04 0.76
C GLY A 66 -3.03 -10.94 -0.13
N GLY A 67 -4.35 -10.94 -0.34
CA GLY A 67 -5.04 -9.92 -1.14
C GLY A 67 -4.98 -8.51 -0.53
N GLN A 68 -5.01 -8.39 0.80
CA GLN A 68 -4.84 -7.09 1.48
C GLN A 68 -3.40 -6.59 1.33
N LYS A 69 -2.40 -7.46 1.51
CA LYS A 69 -0.98 -7.12 1.27
C LYS A 69 -0.76 -6.63 -0.16
N GLN A 70 -1.33 -7.35 -1.13
CA GLN A 70 -1.24 -6.98 -2.54
C GLN A 70 -1.84 -5.60 -2.81
N ARG A 71 -3.04 -5.30 -2.28
CA ARG A 71 -3.66 -3.98 -2.47
C ARG A 71 -2.87 -2.85 -1.80
N ILE A 72 -2.26 -3.08 -0.64
CA ILE A 72 -1.37 -2.09 -0.01
C ILE A 72 -0.12 -1.86 -0.88
N ALA A 73 0.45 -2.91 -1.46
CA ALA A 73 1.59 -2.78 -2.38
C ALA A 73 1.23 -2.05 -3.67
N ILE A 74 0.02 -2.28 -4.21
CA ILE A 74 -0.54 -1.52 -5.33
C ILE A 74 -0.68 -0.04 -4.94
N ALA A 75 -1.27 0.26 -3.78
CA ALA A 75 -1.38 1.64 -3.29
C ALA A 75 0.00 2.31 -3.15
N ARG A 76 1.01 1.60 -2.61
CA ARG A 76 2.40 2.04 -2.54
C ARG A 76 2.98 2.34 -3.92
N ALA A 77 2.71 1.51 -4.93
CA ALA A 77 3.18 1.78 -6.28
C ALA A 77 2.47 2.98 -6.93
N ILE A 78 1.16 3.15 -6.68
CA ILE A 78 0.32 4.19 -7.26
C ILE A 78 0.57 5.57 -6.64
N VAL A 79 0.94 5.67 -5.35
CA VAL A 79 1.09 6.98 -4.68
C VAL A 79 2.12 7.89 -5.36
N ARG A 80 3.13 7.31 -6.03
CA ARG A 80 4.13 8.02 -6.83
C ARG A 80 3.61 8.53 -8.18
N LYS A 81 2.37 8.19 -8.56
CA LYS A 81 1.75 8.48 -9.86
C LYS A 81 2.66 8.05 -11.04
N PRO A 82 3.10 6.77 -11.09
CA PRO A 82 4.01 6.33 -12.14
C PRO A 82 3.32 6.33 -13.51
N LYS A 83 4.07 6.67 -14.56
CA LYS A 83 3.57 6.58 -15.96
C LYS A 83 3.27 5.14 -16.41
N ILE A 84 3.96 4.16 -15.82
CA ILE A 84 3.85 2.74 -16.12
C ILE A 84 3.90 1.97 -14.79
N LEU A 85 2.93 1.09 -14.60
CA LEU A 85 2.83 0.15 -13.48
C LEU A 85 3.04 -1.27 -14.02
N LEU A 86 4.02 -1.99 -13.48
CA LEU A 86 4.28 -3.40 -13.80
C LEU A 86 3.73 -4.25 -12.66
N LEU A 87 2.86 -5.18 -13.01
CA LEU A 87 2.28 -6.17 -12.10
C LEU A 87 2.89 -7.53 -12.49
N ASP A 88 3.61 -8.14 -11.57
CA ASP A 88 4.17 -9.47 -11.78
C ASP A 88 3.18 -10.52 -11.23
N GLU A 89 2.37 -11.06 -12.13
CA GLU A 89 1.47 -12.20 -11.89
C GLU A 89 2.02 -13.45 -12.60
N ALA A 90 3.21 -13.91 -12.21
CA ALA A 90 3.68 -15.22 -12.61
C ALA A 90 2.85 -16.30 -11.88
N THR A 91 1.85 -16.85 -12.57
CA THR A 91 1.08 -18.01 -12.09
C THR A 91 1.85 -19.28 -12.32
#